data_AF-A0A3M8K7H5-F1
#
_entry.id   AF-A0A3M8K7H5-F1
#
_cell.length_a   1.000
_cell.length_b   1.000
_cell.length_c   1.000
_cell.angle_alpha   90.00
_cell.angle_beta   90.00
_cell.angle_gamma   90.00
#
_symmetry.space_group_name_H-M   'P 1'
#
loop_
_entity.id
_entity.type
_entity.pdbx_description
1 polymer ?
#
loop_
_entity_poly.entity_id
_entity_poly.type
_entity_poly.pdbx_seq_one_letter_code
_entity_poly.pdbx_strand_id
1 'polypeptide(L)'
;MSRLPKETDQPAQDYIVEYRAGQFQNGSLVLRFSGDPDEKTLRAALQNFGLPASALEEVRARPLNTGRMWDNVSTSRDTLSDSRWPQESVSAPTTAPTSAPTVLSTPPRRRPRLPSLPTFIVIAALVFVALGFQAIPAKEQGQGVGELLSEDSPTLEICGDALTEFGAGNGGPRQLLSDEPTQFPFTPANAAFFISCVLAVP
;
A
#
# COMPACT_ATOMS: atom_id res chain seq x y z
N MET A 1 -46.47 3.16 -33.80
CA MET A 1 -45.96 2.04 -33.00
C MET A 1 -44.44 2.20 -32.91
N SER A 2 -43.96 2.89 -31.88
CA SER A 2 -42.53 3.13 -31.66
C SER A 2 -41.90 1.88 -31.04
N ARG A 3 -40.92 1.28 -31.73
CA ARG A 3 -40.11 0.18 -31.18
C ARG A 3 -39.14 0.77 -30.15
N LEU A 4 -39.35 0.44 -28.88
CA LEU A 4 -38.36 0.66 -27.83
C LEU A 4 -37.10 -0.17 -28.17
N PRO A 5 -35.88 0.37 -28.01
CA PRO A 5 -34.66 -0.41 -28.17
C PRO A 5 -34.64 -1.51 -27.10
N LYS A 6 -34.27 -2.70 -27.56
CA LYS A 6 -34.20 -3.94 -26.78
C LYS A 6 -33.10 -3.79 -25.73
N GLU A 7 -33.48 -3.48 -24.50
CA GLU A 7 -32.61 -3.50 -23.33
C GLU A 7 -32.12 -4.94 -23.15
N THR A 8 -30.87 -5.19 -23.54
CA THR A 8 -30.19 -6.45 -23.25
C THR A 8 -29.91 -6.48 -21.76
N ASP A 9 -30.85 -7.06 -21.01
CA ASP A 9 -30.78 -7.37 -19.58
C ASP A 9 -29.73 -8.47 -19.33
N GLN A 10 -28.46 -8.14 -19.55
CA GLN A 10 -27.34 -8.97 -19.11
C GLN A 10 -27.07 -8.66 -17.64
N PRO A 11 -26.94 -9.69 -16.78
CA PRO A 11 -26.69 -9.46 -15.37
C PRO A 11 -25.42 -8.63 -15.20
N ALA A 12 -25.53 -7.50 -14.50
CA ALA A 12 -24.41 -6.62 -14.26
C ALA A 12 -23.35 -7.34 -13.42
N GLN A 13 -22.18 -7.58 -14.02
CA GLN A 13 -21.08 -8.36 -13.49
C GLN A 13 -19.94 -7.43 -13.06
N ASP A 14 -19.29 -7.76 -11.94
CA ASP A 14 -18.14 -7.01 -11.46
C ASP A 14 -16.88 -7.46 -12.21
N TYR A 15 -16.06 -6.51 -12.63
CA TYR A 15 -14.77 -6.71 -13.30
C TYR A 15 -13.66 -5.96 -12.54
N ILE A 16 -12.50 -6.60 -12.41
CA ILE A 16 -11.26 -5.92 -12.03
C ILE A 16 -10.69 -5.29 -13.31
N VAL A 17 -10.64 -3.97 -13.35
CA VAL A 17 -10.07 -3.18 -14.44
C VAL A 17 -8.68 -2.73 -14.03
N GLU A 18 -7.68 -3.32 -14.65
CA GLU A 18 -6.27 -2.98 -14.52
C GLU A 18 -5.91 -1.92 -15.56
N TYR A 19 -5.25 -0.85 -15.14
CA TYR A 19 -4.83 0.22 -16.03
C TYR A 19 -3.37 0.63 -15.79
N ARG A 20 -2.71 1.05 -16.86
CA ARG A 20 -1.37 1.61 -16.84
C ARG A 20 -1.41 3.07 -17.25
N ALA A 21 -1.02 3.95 -16.32
CA ALA A 21 -0.86 5.38 -16.52
C ALA A 21 0.63 5.76 -16.64
N GLY A 22 1.28 5.37 -17.74
CA GLY A 22 2.72 5.60 -17.96
C GLY A 22 3.64 4.52 -17.37
N GLN A 23 4.93 4.82 -17.25
CA GLN A 23 5.95 3.81 -16.87
C GLN A 23 5.95 3.39 -15.39
N PHE A 24 5.34 4.16 -14.49
CA PHE A 24 5.44 3.94 -13.03
C PHE A 24 4.09 3.89 -12.31
N GLN A 25 2.98 4.20 -12.98
CA GLN A 25 1.67 4.25 -12.33
C GLN A 25 0.80 3.12 -12.88
N ASN A 26 0.76 2.01 -12.15
CA ASN A 26 -0.14 0.90 -12.40
C ASN A 26 -1.20 0.92 -11.32
N GLY A 27 -2.46 0.73 -11.69
CA GLY A 27 -3.57 0.68 -10.75
C GLY A 27 -4.63 -0.32 -11.17
N SER A 28 -5.49 -0.69 -10.24
CA SER A 28 -6.68 -1.49 -10.51
C SER A 28 -7.89 -0.90 -9.82
N LEU A 29 -9.05 -1.02 -10.47
CA LEU A 29 -10.35 -0.59 -9.96
C LEU A 29 -11.36 -1.71 -10.19
N VAL A 30 -12.32 -1.88 -9.28
CA VAL A 30 -13.43 -2.80 -9.50
C VAL A 30 -14.59 -2.02 -10.08
N LEU A 31 -14.97 -2.35 -11.32
CA LEU A 31 -16.03 -1.68 -12.07
C LEU A 31 -17.09 -2.70 -12.48
N ARG A 32 -18.35 -2.29 -12.41
CA ARG A 32 -19.48 -3.13 -12.75
C ARG A 32 -19.98 -2.81 -14.16
N PHE A 33 -20.10 -3.83 -15.00
CA PHE A 33 -20.54 -3.68 -16.40
C PHE A 33 -21.72 -4.62 -16.70
N SER A 34 -22.66 -4.14 -17.50
CA SER A 34 -23.75 -4.95 -18.07
C SER A 34 -23.20 -5.68 -19.31
N GLY A 35 -22.51 -6.80 -19.08
CA GLY A 35 -21.83 -7.59 -20.13
C GLY A 35 -20.31 -7.42 -20.17
N ASP A 36 -19.69 -8.05 -21.16
CA ASP A 36 -18.24 -7.97 -21.39
C ASP A 36 -17.85 -6.58 -21.93
N PRO A 37 -17.12 -5.75 -21.16
CA PRO A 37 -16.79 -4.41 -21.58
C PRO A 37 -15.71 -4.42 -22.68
N ASP A 38 -15.93 -3.64 -23.74
CA ASP A 38 -14.90 -3.36 -24.73
C ASP A 38 -13.87 -2.34 -24.20
N GLU A 39 -12.70 -2.28 -24.82
CA GLU A 39 -11.61 -1.40 -24.39
C GLU A 39 -12.04 0.09 -24.36
N LYS A 40 -12.92 0.49 -25.27
CA LYS A 40 -13.47 1.85 -25.33
C LYS A 40 -14.34 2.16 -24.11
N THR A 41 -15.19 1.23 -23.70
CA THR A 41 -16.01 1.34 -22.49
C THR A 41 -15.14 1.36 -21.24
N LEU A 42 -14.08 0.56 -21.20
CA LEU A 42 -13.12 0.58 -20.08
C LEU A 42 -12.43 1.94 -19.95
N ARG A 43 -11.90 2.50 -21.05
CA ARG A 43 -11.25 3.82 -21.03
C ARG A 43 -12.23 4.94 -20.66
N ALA A 44 -13.48 4.88 -21.14
CA ALA A 44 -14.51 5.85 -20.79
C ALA A 44 -14.87 5.76 -19.31
N ALA A 45 -14.97 4.55 -18.75
CA ALA A 45 -15.21 4.35 -17.34
C ALA A 45 -14.05 4.92 -16.50
N LEU A 46 -12.78 4.64 -16.87
CA LEU A 46 -11.61 5.18 -16.17
C LEU A 46 -11.52 6.71 -16.20
N GLN A 47 -11.97 7.35 -17.29
CA GLN A 47 -12.08 8.81 -17.35
C GLN A 47 -13.06 9.38 -16.32
N ASN A 48 -14.18 8.70 -16.05
CA ASN A 48 -15.13 9.10 -15.01
C ASN A 48 -14.51 9.04 -13.61
N PHE A 49 -13.47 8.23 -13.41
CA PHE A 49 -12.69 8.15 -12.16
C PHE A 49 -11.50 9.12 -12.12
N GLY A 50 -11.40 10.05 -13.07
CA GLY A 50 -10.38 11.10 -13.08
C GLY A 50 -9.06 10.71 -13.76
N LEU A 51 -9.01 9.56 -14.46
CA LEU A 51 -7.83 9.17 -15.24
C LEU A 51 -7.93 9.73 -16.67
N PRO A 52 -7.06 10.67 -17.07
CA PRO A 52 -7.14 11.25 -18.41
C PRO A 52 -6.82 10.19 -19.46
N ALA A 53 -7.60 10.16 -20.54
CA ALA A 53 -7.47 9.17 -21.62
C ALA A 53 -6.06 9.11 -22.23
N SER A 54 -5.35 10.25 -22.25
CA SER A 54 -3.99 10.39 -22.76
C SER A 54 -2.91 9.77 -21.86
N ALA A 55 -3.23 9.54 -20.58
CA ALA A 55 -2.31 8.86 -19.66
C ALA A 55 -2.43 7.34 -19.74
N LEU A 56 -3.55 6.81 -20.21
CA LEU A 56 -3.83 5.37 -20.26
C LEU A 56 -3.10 4.72 -21.44
N GLU A 57 -2.04 3.98 -21.14
CA GLU A 57 -1.26 3.21 -22.14
C GLU A 57 -1.94 1.87 -22.44
N GLU A 58 -2.35 1.14 -21.40
CA GLU A 58 -2.99 -0.16 -21.53
C GLU A 58 -4.12 -0.30 -20.50
N VAL A 59 -5.22 -0.94 -20.91
CA VAL A 59 -6.39 -1.20 -20.06
C VAL A 59 -6.87 -2.63 -20.29
N ARG A 60 -7.06 -3.38 -19.20
CA ARG A 60 -7.55 -4.76 -19.24
C ARG A 60 -8.61 -4.97 -18.19
N ALA A 61 -9.62 -5.78 -18.50
CA ALA A 61 -10.66 -6.15 -17.54
C ALA A 61 -10.71 -7.67 -17.35
N ARG A 62 -10.89 -8.11 -16.11
CA ARG A 62 -11.07 -9.53 -15.77
C ARG A 62 -12.32 -9.68 -14.89
N PRO A 63 -13.22 -10.66 -15.18
CA PRO A 63 -14.42 -10.83 -14.38
C PRO A 63 -14.08 -11.27 -12.95
N LEU A 64 -14.70 -10.62 -11.97
CA LEU A 64 -14.56 -10.94 -10.55
C LEU A 64 -15.45 -12.15 -10.24
N ASN A 65 -14.86 -13.34 -10.21
CA ASN A 65 -15.59 -14.56 -9.91
C ASN A 65 -15.73 -14.73 -8.38
N THR A 66 -16.79 -14.16 -7.81
CA THR A 66 -17.02 -14.08 -6.34
C THR A 66 -17.27 -15.45 -5.68
N GLY A 67 -17.53 -16.50 -6.46
CA GLY A 67 -17.89 -17.84 -5.94
C GLY A 67 -16.73 -18.72 -5.44
N ARG A 68 -15.46 -18.35 -5.65
CA ARG A 68 -14.30 -19.17 -5.23
C ARG A 68 -13.13 -18.35 -4.68
N MET A 69 -13.43 -17.20 -4.08
CA MET A 69 -12.37 -16.29 -3.62
C MET A 69 -11.60 -16.82 -2.40
N TRP A 70 -12.19 -17.69 -1.57
CA TRP A 70 -11.53 -18.19 -0.36
C TRP A 70 -10.56 -19.35 -0.60
N ASP A 71 -10.71 -20.13 -1.67
CA ASP A 71 -9.84 -21.30 -1.93
C ASP A 71 -8.48 -20.94 -2.56
N ASN A 72 -8.35 -19.74 -3.16
CA ASN A 72 -7.17 -19.36 -3.95
C ASN A 72 -6.36 -18.18 -3.38
N VAL A 73 -6.71 -17.67 -2.20
CA VAL A 73 -5.96 -16.56 -1.56
C VAL A 73 -4.58 -17.02 -1.05
N SER A 74 -4.39 -18.32 -0.80
CA SER A 74 -3.08 -18.88 -0.45
C SER A 74 -2.14 -19.08 -1.64
N THR A 75 -2.66 -19.23 -2.87
CA THR A 75 -1.86 -19.47 -4.08
C THR A 75 -1.66 -18.23 -4.96
N SER A 76 -2.47 -17.18 -4.77
CA SER A 76 -2.37 -15.94 -5.58
C SER A 76 -1.22 -15.00 -5.17
N ARG A 77 -0.52 -15.30 -4.07
CA ARG A 77 0.67 -14.53 -3.66
C ARG A 77 1.92 -14.90 -4.48
N ASP A 78 1.93 -16.06 -5.13
CA ASP A 78 3.03 -16.53 -5.97
C ASP A 78 2.88 -16.19 -7.46
N THR A 79 1.68 -15.84 -7.94
CA THR A 79 1.47 -15.50 -9.37
C THR A 79 1.58 -14.00 -9.69
N LEU A 80 1.70 -13.13 -8.68
CA LEU A 80 1.94 -11.69 -8.86
C LEU A 80 3.37 -11.36 -9.33
N SER A 81 4.30 -12.31 -9.30
CA SER A 81 5.66 -12.15 -9.85
C SER A 81 5.85 -12.68 -11.28
N ASP A 82 4.91 -13.50 -11.79
CA ASP A 82 5.16 -14.27 -13.02
C ASP A 82 4.41 -13.77 -14.26
N SER A 83 3.65 -12.69 -14.13
CA SER A 83 3.11 -11.95 -15.28
C SER A 83 4.18 -11.04 -15.87
N ARG A 84 5.29 -11.63 -16.34
CA ARG A 84 6.27 -10.96 -17.19
C ARG A 84 5.56 -10.61 -18.49
N TRP A 85 5.21 -9.33 -18.64
CA TRP A 85 4.74 -8.75 -19.89
C TRP A 85 5.65 -9.20 -21.05
N PRO A 86 5.09 -9.64 -22.20
CA PRO A 86 5.90 -9.91 -23.38
C PRO A 86 6.65 -8.63 -23.75
N GLN A 87 7.97 -8.63 -23.58
CA GLN A 87 8.80 -7.61 -24.19
C GLN A 87 8.72 -7.83 -25.70
N GLU A 88 7.92 -7.03 -26.36
CA GLU A 88 7.95 -6.93 -27.81
C GLU A 88 9.31 -6.33 -28.20
N SER A 89 10.24 -7.23 -28.54
CA SER A 89 11.54 -6.90 -29.10
C SER A 89 11.32 -6.29 -30.48
N VAL A 90 11.24 -4.96 -30.54
CA VAL A 90 11.27 -4.23 -31.80
C VAL A 90 12.67 -4.39 -32.38
N SER A 91 12.79 -5.29 -33.35
CA SER A 91 13.95 -5.38 -34.24
C SER A 91 14.08 -4.08 -35.02
N ALA A 92 15.12 -3.30 -34.74
CA ALA A 92 15.49 -2.16 -35.57
C ALA A 92 16.19 -2.67 -36.85
N PRO A 93 15.80 -2.21 -38.05
CA PRO A 93 16.61 -2.41 -39.25
C PRO A 93 17.84 -1.51 -39.21
N THR A 94 18.99 -2.12 -39.49
CA THR A 94 20.25 -1.48 -39.85
C THR A 94 20.06 -0.47 -40.99
N THR A 95 20.47 0.78 -40.76
CA THR A 95 21.11 1.63 -41.78
C THR A 95 21.76 2.85 -41.11
N ALA A 96 23.09 2.90 -41.16
CA ALA A 96 23.85 4.16 -41.14
C ALA A 96 23.91 4.70 -42.60
N PRO A 97 24.41 5.93 -42.91
CA PRO A 97 25.13 6.89 -42.05
C PRO A 97 24.75 8.38 -42.28
N THR A 98 25.51 9.27 -41.60
CA THR A 98 25.82 10.66 -41.98
C THR A 98 24.78 11.74 -41.70
N SER A 99 25.00 12.48 -40.61
CA SER A 99 25.39 13.91 -40.63
C SER A 99 25.45 14.46 -39.21
N ALA A 100 26.51 15.20 -38.91
CA ALA A 100 26.71 15.84 -37.60
C ALA A 100 25.63 16.90 -37.31
N PRO A 101 25.29 17.11 -36.04
CA PRO A 101 25.07 18.46 -35.59
C PRO A 101 25.84 18.78 -34.29
N THR A 102 26.55 19.90 -34.36
CA THR A 102 26.76 20.91 -33.32
C THR A 102 26.52 20.45 -31.88
N VAL A 103 27.61 20.24 -31.14
CA VAL A 103 27.60 20.06 -29.68
C VAL A 103 27.17 21.37 -29.03
N LEU A 104 25.87 21.57 -28.84
CA LEU A 104 25.34 22.57 -27.93
C LEU A 104 25.55 22.01 -26.52
N SER A 105 26.49 22.61 -25.78
CA SER A 105 26.76 22.26 -24.38
C SER A 105 25.52 22.56 -23.52
N THR A 106 24.75 21.52 -23.22
CA THR A 106 23.68 21.57 -22.22
C THR A 106 24.33 21.78 -20.85
N PRO A 107 23.90 22.77 -20.03
CA PRO A 107 24.41 22.90 -18.68
C PRO A 107 24.12 21.62 -17.88
N PRO A 108 25.04 21.18 -17.00
CA PRO A 108 24.86 19.94 -16.25
C PRO A 108 23.62 20.06 -15.36
N ARG A 109 22.63 19.22 -15.66
CA ARG A 109 21.42 19.05 -14.85
C ARG A 109 21.85 18.60 -13.46
N ARG A 110 21.85 19.52 -12.48
CA ARG A 110 22.13 19.21 -11.07
C ARG A 110 21.18 18.11 -10.63
N ARG A 111 21.71 16.90 -10.40
CA ARG A 111 20.95 15.82 -9.79
C ARG A 111 20.54 16.30 -8.38
N PRO A 112 19.26 16.20 -7.99
CA PRO A 112 18.88 16.44 -6.61
C PRO A 112 19.64 15.45 -5.74
N ARG A 113 20.43 15.97 -4.80
CA ARG A 113 21.09 15.14 -3.79
C ARG A 113 19.98 14.57 -2.91
N LEU A 114 19.64 13.30 -3.10
CA LEU A 114 18.81 12.59 -2.14
C LEU A 114 19.51 12.66 -0.77
N PRO A 115 18.76 12.87 0.33
CA PRO A 115 19.35 12.84 1.65
C PRO A 115 20.03 11.50 1.86
N SER A 116 21.24 11.53 2.42
CA SER A 116 21.98 10.33 2.79
C SER A 116 21.14 9.48 3.74
N LEU A 117 21.21 8.14 3.60
CA LEU A 117 20.59 7.15 4.48
C LEU A 117 20.56 7.53 5.99
N PRO A 118 21.63 8.04 6.62
CA PRO A 118 21.59 8.46 8.03
C PRO A 118 20.56 9.56 8.33
N THR A 119 20.33 10.48 7.41
CA THR A 119 19.34 11.56 7.58
C THR A 119 17.92 10.99 7.65
N PHE A 120 17.60 9.99 6.85
CA PHE A 120 16.30 9.32 6.91
C PHE A 120 16.10 8.55 8.22
N ILE A 121 17.15 7.89 8.72
CA ILE A 121 17.08 7.17 10.00
C ILE A 121 16.83 8.14 11.15
N VAL A 122 17.53 9.28 11.18
CA VAL A 122 17.33 10.30 12.21
C VAL A 122 15.91 10.86 12.16
N ILE A 123 15.39 11.17 10.97
CA ILE A 123 14.02 11.64 10.81
C ILE A 123 13.03 10.57 11.26
N ALA A 124 13.22 9.31 10.86
CA ALA A 124 12.35 8.21 11.27
C ALA A 124 12.35 8.01 12.79
N ALA A 125 13.52 8.09 13.44
CA ALA A 125 13.64 8.01 14.90
C ALA A 125 12.92 9.18 15.59
N LEU A 126 13.08 10.40 15.08
CA LEU A 126 12.37 11.58 15.63
C LEU A 126 10.85 11.45 15.50
N VAL A 127 10.36 10.97 14.35
CA VAL A 127 8.93 10.71 14.14
C VAL A 127 8.44 9.62 15.07
N PHE A 128 9.21 8.52 15.23
CA PHE A 128 8.86 7.43 16.12
C PHE A 128 8.72 7.90 17.57
N VAL A 129 9.69 8.69 18.06
CA VAL A 129 9.64 9.29 19.40
C VAL A 129 8.46 10.23 19.54
N ALA A 130 8.22 11.11 18.57
CA ALA A 130 7.10 12.04 18.60
C ALA A 130 5.74 11.33 18.66
N LEU A 131 5.56 10.24 17.92
CA LEU A 131 4.35 9.41 17.97
C LEU A 131 4.22 8.70 19.33
N GLY A 132 5.32 8.19 19.89
CA GLY A 132 5.31 7.56 21.21
C GLY A 132 4.89 8.52 22.34
N PHE A 133 5.22 9.82 22.22
CA PHE A 133 4.74 10.83 23.17
C PHE A 133 3.23 11.10 23.07
N GLN A 134 2.62 10.88 21.90
CA GLN A 134 1.18 11.08 21.69
C GLN A 134 0.33 9.85 22.04
N ALA A 135 0.96 8.69 22.23
CA ALA A 135 0.30 7.45 22.64
C ALA A 135 -0.09 7.45 24.13
N ILE A 136 -0.89 8.44 24.54
CA ILE A 136 -1.41 8.61 25.91
C ILE A 136 -2.11 7.32 26.42
N PRO A 137 -3.04 6.69 25.68
CA PRO A 137 -3.75 5.51 26.21
C PRO A 137 -2.80 4.33 26.45
N ALA A 138 -1.83 4.08 25.57
CA ALA A 138 -0.79 3.08 25.81
C ALA A 138 0.06 3.39 27.05
N LYS A 139 0.37 4.67 27.31
CA LYS A 139 1.13 5.08 28.49
C LYS A 139 0.33 4.89 29.78
N GLU A 140 -0.93 5.29 29.81
CA GLU A 140 -1.80 5.13 30.99
C GLU A 140 -1.98 3.65 31.34
N GLN A 141 -2.18 2.80 30.33
CA GLN A 141 -2.26 1.34 30.54
C GLN A 141 -0.93 0.77 31.05
N GLY A 142 0.20 1.19 30.48
CA GLY A 142 1.51 0.77 30.93
C GLY A 142 1.79 1.20 32.38
N GLN A 143 1.51 2.46 32.73
CA GLN A 143 1.62 2.97 34.10
C GLN A 143 0.76 2.15 35.07
N GLY A 144 -0.49 1.86 34.71
CA GLY A 144 -1.38 1.07 35.55
C GLY A 144 -0.85 -0.35 35.83
N VAL A 145 -0.20 -1.00 34.86
CA VAL A 145 0.47 -2.29 35.09
C VAL A 145 1.70 -2.11 35.99
N GLY A 146 2.49 -1.06 35.74
CA GLY A 146 3.69 -0.72 36.52
C GLY A 146 3.41 -0.49 38.00
N GLU A 147 2.37 0.30 38.32
CA GLU A 147 1.99 0.63 39.69
C GLU A 147 1.49 -0.57 40.51
N LEU A 148 1.06 -1.64 39.83
CA LEU A 148 0.61 -2.88 40.46
C LEU A 148 1.74 -3.88 40.72
N LEU A 149 2.94 -3.63 40.18
CA LEU A 149 4.11 -4.49 40.37
C LEU A 149 4.81 -4.16 41.70
N SER A 150 5.37 -5.19 42.32
CA SER A 150 6.29 -5.03 43.47
C SER A 150 7.74 -4.99 43.01
N GLU A 151 8.65 -4.35 43.75
CA GLU A 151 10.10 -4.26 43.42
C GLU A 151 10.75 -5.62 43.10
N ASP A 152 10.32 -6.70 43.77
CA ASP A 152 10.88 -8.04 43.60
C ASP A 152 10.32 -8.79 42.37
N SER A 153 9.39 -8.18 41.63
CA SER A 153 8.73 -8.83 40.50
C SER A 153 9.63 -8.80 39.26
N PRO A 154 9.54 -9.80 38.36
CA PRO A 154 10.24 -9.75 37.08
C PRO A 154 9.59 -8.72 36.14
N THR A 155 9.86 -7.44 36.37
CA THR A 155 9.23 -6.29 35.71
C THR A 155 9.24 -6.39 34.19
N LEU A 156 10.37 -6.75 33.59
CA LEU A 156 10.50 -6.81 32.13
C LEU A 156 9.62 -7.90 31.50
N GLU A 157 9.51 -9.06 32.17
CA GLU A 157 8.67 -10.16 31.70
C GLU A 157 7.20 -9.80 31.85
N ILE A 158 6.79 -9.27 33.01
CA ILE A 158 5.38 -8.93 33.26
C ILE A 158 4.91 -7.78 32.38
N CYS A 159 5.73 -6.73 32.20
CA CYS A 159 5.40 -5.64 31.26
C CYS A 159 5.37 -6.13 29.80
N GLY A 160 6.21 -7.10 29.44
CA GLY A 160 6.21 -7.72 28.12
C GLY A 160 4.95 -8.56 27.87
N ASP A 161 4.60 -9.42 28.82
CA ASP A 161 3.41 -10.27 28.77
C ASP A 161 2.14 -9.42 28.74
N ALA A 162 2.04 -8.41 29.62
CA ALA A 162 0.92 -7.47 29.63
C ALA A 162 0.79 -6.73 28.29
N LEU A 163 1.91 -6.28 27.69
CA LEU A 163 1.88 -5.65 26.36
C LEU A 163 1.28 -6.59 25.30
N THR A 164 1.63 -7.88 25.33
CA THR A 164 1.06 -8.86 24.39
C THR A 164 -0.43 -9.10 24.63
N GLU A 165 -0.87 -9.07 25.89
CA GLU A 165 -2.28 -9.22 26.26
C GLU A 165 -3.11 -8.02 25.79
N PHE A 166 -2.70 -6.79 26.09
CA PHE A 166 -3.36 -5.57 25.61
C PHE A 166 -3.30 -5.44 24.08
N GLY A 167 -2.21 -5.89 23.47
CA GLY A 167 -2.04 -5.90 22.02
C GLY A 167 -2.88 -6.95 21.29
N ALA A 168 -3.36 -8.01 21.96
CA ALA A 168 -3.99 -9.16 21.32
C ALA A 168 -5.30 -8.83 20.56
N GLY A 169 -6.04 -7.78 20.95
CA GLY A 169 -7.22 -7.32 20.21
C GLY A 169 -6.90 -6.51 18.95
N ASN A 170 -5.62 -6.18 18.76
CA ASN A 170 -5.16 -5.00 18.06
C ASN A 170 -4.13 -5.37 16.96
N GLY A 171 -4.59 -6.18 15.99
CA GLY A 171 -3.75 -6.85 14.95
C GLY A 171 -3.91 -6.35 13.51
N GLY A 172 -4.60 -5.23 13.26
CA GLY A 172 -4.88 -4.73 11.90
C GLY A 172 -3.80 -3.80 11.33
N PRO A 173 -3.66 -3.68 9.98
CA PRO A 173 -2.65 -2.81 9.35
C PRO A 173 -2.87 -1.31 9.64
N ARG A 174 -4.08 -0.92 10.05
CA ARG A 174 -4.37 0.45 10.49
C ARG A 174 -3.78 0.78 11.87
N GLN A 175 -3.27 -0.22 12.59
CA GLN A 175 -2.82 -0.03 13.96
C GLN A 175 -1.33 0.27 14.12
N LEU A 176 -0.56 0.29 13.02
CA LEU A 176 0.85 0.72 13.07
C LEU A 176 1.03 2.18 13.57
N LEU A 177 -0.02 2.98 13.47
CA LEU A 177 -0.11 4.36 13.98
C LEU A 177 -1.18 4.49 15.08
N SER A 178 -1.58 3.36 15.69
CA SER A 178 -2.50 3.39 16.83
C SER A 178 -1.80 4.02 18.03
N ASP A 179 -2.58 4.69 18.87
CA ASP A 179 -2.14 5.18 20.17
C ASP A 179 -2.27 4.11 21.26
N GLU A 180 -2.87 2.95 20.94
CA GLU A 180 -3.06 1.80 21.81
C GLU A 180 -2.02 0.69 21.57
N PRO A 181 -1.79 -0.21 22.55
CA PRO A 181 -0.96 -1.39 22.36
C PRO A 181 -1.45 -2.27 21.21
N THR A 182 -0.52 -2.89 20.50
CA THR A 182 -0.76 -3.66 19.27
C THR A 182 -0.01 -4.98 19.28
N GLN A 183 -0.42 -5.92 18.42
CA GLN A 183 0.30 -7.18 18.22
C GLN A 183 1.66 -7.02 17.52
N PHE A 184 1.95 -5.84 16.97
CA PHE A 184 3.19 -5.60 16.23
C PHE A 184 4.34 -5.34 17.20
N PRO A 185 5.49 -6.02 17.08
CA PRO A 185 6.57 -5.91 18.06
C PRO A 185 7.20 -4.52 18.12
N PHE A 186 7.15 -3.75 17.03
CA PHE A 186 7.80 -2.45 16.92
C PHE A 186 6.81 -1.38 16.47
N THR A 187 6.08 -0.80 17.44
CA THR A 187 5.25 0.39 17.24
C THR A 187 5.56 1.45 18.29
N PRO A 188 5.34 2.75 17.98
CA PRO A 188 5.54 3.82 18.96
C PRO A 188 4.69 3.62 20.23
N ALA A 189 3.45 3.15 20.10
CA ALA A 189 2.56 2.89 21.23
C ALA A 189 3.05 1.72 22.10
N ASN A 190 3.53 0.63 21.51
CA ASN A 190 4.09 -0.49 22.27
C ASN A 190 5.35 -0.07 23.05
N ALA A 191 6.21 0.73 22.44
CA ALA A 191 7.38 1.29 23.12
C ALA A 191 6.96 2.23 24.27
N ALA A 192 5.96 3.08 24.05
CA ALA A 192 5.46 3.99 25.07
C ALA A 192 4.86 3.23 26.27
N PHE A 193 4.01 2.23 26.02
CA PHE A 193 3.47 1.32 27.04
C PHE A 193 4.58 0.68 27.86
N PHE A 194 5.53 0.02 27.19
CA PHE A 194 6.57 -0.76 27.85
C PHE A 194 7.46 0.14 28.73
N ILE A 195 7.90 1.28 28.20
CA ILE A 195 8.69 2.25 28.95
C ILE A 195 7.89 2.78 30.15
N SER A 196 6.62 3.12 29.97
CA SER A 196 5.80 3.62 31.07
C SER A 196 5.51 2.58 32.15
N CYS A 197 5.41 1.30 31.80
CA CYS A 197 5.25 0.19 32.74
C CYS A 197 6.49 0.01 33.60
N VAL A 198 7.67 -0.04 32.97
CA VAL A 198 8.94 -0.19 33.69
C VAL A 198 9.22 1.00 34.60
N LEU A 199 8.90 2.22 34.16
CA LEU A 199 9.14 3.44 34.94
C LEU A 199 8.15 3.67 36.09
N ALA A 200 7.00 3.02 36.07
CA ALA A 200 5.95 3.18 37.08
C ALA A 200 6.02 2.14 38.21
N VAL A 201 6.98 1.21 38.16
CA VAL A 201 7.24 0.29 39.27
C VAL A 201 7.76 1.08 40.48
N PRO A 202 7.14 0.95 41.65
CA PRO A 202 7.48 1.71 42.86
C PRO A 202 8.84 1.32 43.44
#